data_AF-A0A1W9HEF7-F1
#
_entry.id   AF-A0A1W9HEF7-F1
#
_cell.length_a   1.000
_cell.length_b   1.000
_cell.length_c   1.000
_cell.angle_alpha   90.00
_cell.angle_beta   90.00
_cell.angle_gamma   90.00
#
_symmetry.space_group_name_H-M   'P 1'
#
loop_
_entity.id
_entity.type
_entity.pdbx_description
1 polymer ?
#
loop_
_entity_poly.entity_id
_entity_poly.type
_entity_poly.pdbx_seq_one_letter_code
_entity_poly.pdbx_strand_id
1 'polypeptide(L)'
;MAETPKSKGSGRGFAAMDAQRQREIARMGGKASGGNFKNNPARAAAAGRAGGKVSGGNFANDPQRAAEAGRKGGEASHRGANDGEP
;
A
#
# COMPACT_ATOMS: atom_id res chain seq x y z
N MET A 1 -13.99 -43.93 3.84
CA MET A 1 -12.93 -42.89 3.85
C MET A 1 -13.61 -41.57 4.16
N ALA A 2 -13.21 -40.92 5.25
CA ALA A 2 -13.89 -39.75 5.79
C ALA A 2 -13.71 -38.52 4.90
N GLU A 3 -14.80 -37.79 4.66
CA GLU A 3 -14.80 -36.49 4.00
C GLU A 3 -14.02 -35.47 4.83
N THR A 4 -13.01 -34.85 4.24
CA THR A 4 -12.28 -33.73 4.85
C THR A 4 -13.16 -32.48 4.83
N PRO A 5 -13.53 -31.86 5.97
CA PRO A 5 -14.25 -30.60 5.94
C PRO A 5 -13.32 -29.50 5.41
N LYS A 6 -13.64 -28.98 4.23
CA LYS A 6 -13.01 -27.80 3.61
C LYS A 6 -13.16 -26.62 4.57
N SER A 7 -12.08 -26.24 5.24
CA SER A 7 -12.08 -25.14 6.21
C SER A 7 -12.46 -23.83 5.49
N LYS A 8 -13.71 -23.38 5.66
CA LYS A 8 -14.10 -22.00 5.36
C LYS A 8 -13.10 -21.10 6.09
N GLY A 9 -12.43 -20.23 5.35
CA GLY A 9 -11.34 -19.39 5.85
C GLY A 9 -11.71 -18.81 7.20
N SER A 10 -11.04 -19.30 8.25
CA SER A 10 -11.18 -18.77 9.59
C SER A 10 -10.91 -17.27 9.50
N GLY A 11 -11.74 -16.42 10.09
CA GLY A 11 -11.55 -14.95 10.16
C GLY A 11 -10.27 -14.55 10.89
N ARG A 12 -9.13 -14.97 10.37
CA ARG A 12 -7.77 -14.81 10.90
C ARG A 12 -6.99 -14.06 9.82
N GLY A 13 -6.71 -12.81 10.11
CA GLY A 13 -6.00 -11.93 9.20
C GLY A 13 -6.39 -10.48 9.44
N PHE A 14 -5.59 -9.56 8.91
CA PHE A 14 -5.81 -8.12 9.08
C PHE A 14 -7.19 -7.66 8.59
N ALA A 15 -7.71 -8.28 7.53
CA ALA A 15 -9.03 -8.00 6.95
C ALA A 15 -10.20 -8.59 7.75
N ALA A 16 -9.95 -9.54 8.66
CA ALA A 16 -10.97 -10.16 9.50
C ALA A 16 -10.99 -9.59 10.92
N MET A 17 -10.11 -8.64 11.23
CA MET A 17 -10.12 -7.90 12.49
C MET A 17 -11.20 -6.82 12.49
N ASP A 18 -11.58 -6.36 13.67
CA ASP A 18 -12.44 -5.19 13.84
C ASP A 18 -11.81 -3.92 13.22
N ALA A 19 -12.65 -3.06 12.63
CA ALA A 19 -12.22 -1.87 11.92
C ALA A 19 -11.44 -0.88 12.80
N GLN A 20 -11.78 -0.74 14.09
CA GLN A 20 -11.01 0.10 15.02
C GLN A 20 -9.62 -0.48 15.23
N ARG A 21 -9.52 -1.78 15.48
CA ARG A 21 -8.24 -2.47 15.69
C ARG A 21 -7.37 -2.42 14.43
N GLN A 22 -7.98 -2.57 13.26
CA GLN A 22 -7.30 -2.46 11.97
C GLN A 22 -6.70 -1.06 11.77
N ARG A 23 -7.47 0.00 12.06
CA ARG A 23 -7.00 1.40 11.99
C ARG A 23 -5.88 1.68 12.98
N GLU A 24 -5.99 1.16 14.21
CA GLU A 24 -4.96 1.29 15.23
C GLU A 24 -3.63 0.68 14.75
N ILE A 25 -3.67 -0.56 14.26
CA ILE A 25 -2.49 -1.26 13.74
C ILE A 25 -1.91 -0.52 12.53
N ALA A 26 -2.74 -0.05 11.60
CA ALA A 26 -2.29 0.76 10.47
C ALA A 26 -1.64 2.08 10.93
N ARG A 27 -2.22 2.75 11.94
CA ARG A 27 -1.67 3.97 12.53
C ARG A 27 -0.34 3.72 13.22
N MET A 28 -0.21 2.62 13.95
CA MET A 28 1.04 2.19 14.56
C MET A 28 2.10 1.87 13.51
N GLY A 29 1.75 1.11 12.47
CA GLY A 29 2.65 0.81 11.35
C GLY A 29 3.10 2.08 10.62
N GLY A 30 2.17 3.02 10.40
CA GLY A 30 2.46 4.33 9.84
C GLY A 30 3.43 5.13 10.71
N LYS A 31 3.20 5.20 12.03
CA LYS A 31 4.11 5.87 12.98
C LYS A 31 5.49 5.20 13.04
N ALA A 32 5.55 3.87 13.12
CA ALA A 32 6.79 3.10 13.13
C ALA A 32 7.59 3.28 11.82
N SER A 33 6.86 3.40 10.71
CA SER A 33 7.42 3.77 9.40
C SER A 33 7.66 5.29 9.27
N GLY A 34 7.72 6.03 10.39
CA GLY A 34 8.05 7.45 10.53
C GLY A 34 6.99 8.46 10.06
N GLY A 35 5.73 8.03 9.98
CA GLY A 35 4.58 8.89 9.72
C GLY A 35 4.31 9.15 8.23
N ASN A 36 3.36 10.05 7.98
CA ASN A 36 2.89 10.38 6.64
C ASN A 36 3.88 11.29 5.91
N PHE A 37 4.27 10.92 4.69
CA PHE A 37 5.27 11.66 3.89
C PHE A 37 4.85 13.11 3.56
N LYS A 38 3.55 13.43 3.62
CA LYS A 38 3.02 14.79 3.40
C LYS A 38 3.59 15.83 4.36
N ASN A 39 3.90 15.45 5.60
CA ASN A 39 4.36 16.39 6.63
C ASN A 39 5.90 16.47 6.72
N ASN A 40 6.62 15.66 5.93
CA ASN A 40 8.08 15.68 5.89
C ASN A 40 8.58 15.46 4.44
N PRO A 41 8.65 16.52 3.63
CA PRO A 41 9.00 16.42 2.21
C PRO A 41 10.44 15.94 1.99
N ALA A 42 11.37 16.28 2.88
CA ALA A 42 12.75 15.79 2.81
C ALA A 42 12.82 14.26 2.94
N ARG A 43 12.03 13.70 3.87
CA ARG A 43 11.91 12.26 4.06
C ARG A 43 11.20 11.57 2.90
N ALA A 44 10.17 12.21 2.34
CA ALA A 44 9.49 11.76 1.13
C ALA A 44 10.47 11.65 -0.05
N ALA A 45 11.27 12.69 -0.27
CA ALA A 45 12.30 12.73 -1.30
C ALA A 45 13.38 11.66 -1.08
N ALA A 46 13.84 11.47 0.16
CA ALA A 46 14.82 10.44 0.50
C ALA A 46 14.28 9.02 0.25
N ALA A 47 13.05 8.74 0.68
CA ALA A 47 12.38 7.46 0.44
C ALA A 47 12.14 7.21 -1.06
N GLY A 48 11.68 8.23 -1.79
CA GLY A 48 11.51 8.18 -3.24
C GLY A 48 12.82 7.93 -3.97
N ARG A 49 13.90 8.61 -3.58
CA ARG A 49 15.24 8.42 -4.15
C ARG A 49 15.78 7.02 -3.85
N ALA A 50 15.60 6.51 -2.63
CA ALA A 50 16.00 5.15 -2.27
C ALA A 50 15.21 4.11 -3.07
N GLY A 51 13.89 4.27 -3.18
CA GLY A 51 13.03 3.40 -4.00
C GLY A 51 13.41 3.44 -5.48
N GLY A 52 13.72 4.63 -6.02
CA GLY A 52 14.18 4.79 -7.40
C GLY A 52 15.53 4.12 -7.66
N LYS A 53 16.45 4.13 -6.70
CA LYS A 53 17.72 3.38 -6.78
C LYS A 53 17.48 1.87 -6.83
N VAL A 54 16.60 1.34 -5.98
CA VAL A 54 16.29 -0.11 -5.93
C VAL A 54 15.54 -0.56 -7.18
N SER A 55 14.62 0.26 -7.70
CA SER A 55 13.97 -0.07 -8.95
C SER A 55 14.98 -0.11 -10.10
N GLY A 56 16.00 0.75 -10.15
CA GLY A 56 17.05 0.67 -11.18
C GLY A 56 17.30 1.98 -11.92
N GLY A 57 17.06 3.12 -11.26
CA GLY A 57 17.41 4.44 -11.77
C GLY A 57 16.22 5.30 -12.19
N ASN A 58 16.55 6.51 -12.65
CA ASN A 58 15.61 7.58 -12.92
C ASN A 58 14.72 7.24 -14.14
N PHE A 59 13.40 7.35 -13.98
CA PHE A 59 12.38 7.11 -15.02
C PHE A 59 12.57 7.93 -16.30
N ALA A 60 13.40 8.98 -16.26
CA ALA A 60 13.76 9.81 -17.42
C ALA A 60 14.51 9.04 -18.52
N ASN A 61 15.24 7.98 -18.16
CA ASN A 61 16.02 7.19 -19.12
C ASN A 61 15.26 5.95 -19.64
N ASP A 62 14.09 5.66 -19.09
CA ASP A 62 13.26 4.51 -19.46
C ASP A 62 11.76 4.89 -19.42
N PRO A 63 11.22 5.44 -20.53
CA PRO A 63 9.86 5.94 -20.59
C PRO A 63 8.80 4.84 -20.47
N GLN A 64 9.11 3.60 -20.90
CA GLN A 64 8.20 2.47 -20.75
C GLN A 64 7.99 2.14 -19.27
N ARG A 65 9.09 2.14 -18.51
CA ARG A 65 9.06 1.93 -17.07
C ARG A 65 8.38 3.06 -16.31
N ALA A 66 8.58 4.30 -16.74
CA ALA A 66 7.88 5.47 -16.20
C ALA A 66 6.36 5.31 -16.33
N ALA A 67 5.91 4.90 -17.52
CA ALA A 67 4.50 4.67 -17.81
C ALA A 67 3.91 3.50 -17.01
N GLU A 68 4.67 2.41 -16.80
CA GLU A 68 4.25 1.29 -15.96
C GLU A 68 4.12 1.68 -14.48
N ALA A 69 5.12 2.36 -13.94
CA ALA A 69 5.08 2.86 -12.55
C ALA A 69 3.96 3.89 -12.36
N GLY A 70 3.74 4.78 -13.34
CA GLY A 70 2.66 5.75 -13.36
C GLY A 70 1.28 5.09 -13.41
N ARG A 71 1.08 4.08 -14.27
CA ARG A 71 -0.15 3.27 -14.29
C ARG A 71 -0.41 2.62 -12.95
N LYS A 72 0.56 1.90 -12.40
CA LYS A 72 0.43 1.21 -11.12
C LYS A 72 0.18 2.17 -9.95
N GLY A 73 0.80 3.35 -9.96
CA GLY A 73 0.58 4.40 -8.97
C GLY A 73 -0.80 5.06 -9.09
N GLY A 74 -1.26 5.27 -10.32
CA GLY A 74 -2.64 5.67 -10.62
C GLY A 74 -3.62 4.64 -10.11
N GLU A 75 -3.39 3.35 -10.41
CA GLU A 75 -4.19 2.20 -9.98
C GLU A 75 -4.43 2.15 -8.47
N ALA A 76 -3.42 2.51 -7.68
CA ALA A 76 -3.55 2.65 -6.23
C ALA A 76 -4.37 3.88 -5.81
N SER A 77 -4.38 4.94 -6.62
CA SER A 77 -5.04 6.22 -6.33
C SER A 77 -6.53 6.22 -6.69
N HIS A 78 -6.97 5.45 -7.70
CA HIS A 78 -8.39 5.36 -8.04
C HIS A 78 -9.22 4.46 -7.09
N ARG A 79 -8.57 3.65 -6.23
CA ARG A 79 -9.28 2.84 -5.21
C ARG A 79 -9.50 3.60 -3.88
N GLY A 80 -9.25 4.91 -3.85
CA GLY A 80 -9.37 5.74 -2.65
C GLY A 80 -10.35 6.91 -2.74
N ALA A 81 -11.10 7.02 -3.84
CA ALA A 81 -12.13 8.05 -3.99
C ALA A 81 -13.47 7.38 -4.31
N ASN A 82 -14.39 7.50 -3.36
CA ASN A 82 -15.84 7.30 -3.51
C ASN A 82 -16.40 5.91 -3.18
N ASP A 83 -16.25 5.49 -1.91
CA ASP A 83 -17.36 4.87 -1.17
C ASP A 83 -18.36 6.00 -0.79
N GLY A 84 -19.16 6.44 -1.75
CA GLY A 84 -20.16 7.49 -1.58
C GLY A 84 -21.34 7.27 -2.53
N GLU A 85 -22.33 6.54 -2.01
CA GLU A 85 -23.73 6.42 -2.49
C GLU A 85 -24.36 7.78 -2.86
N PRO A 86 -25.34 7.80 -3.78
CA PRO A 86 -26.72 7.46 -3.44
C PRO A 86 -27.35 6.29 -4.22
#